data_AF-A0ABD8AIZ9-F1
#
_entry.id   AF-A0ABD8AIZ9-F1
#
_cell.length_a   1.000
_cell.length_b   1.000
_cell.length_c   1.000
_cell.angle_alpha   90.00
_cell.angle_beta   90.00
_cell.angle_gamma   90.00
#
_symmetry.space_group_name_H-M   'P 1'
#
loop_
_entity.id
_entity.type
_entity.pdbx_description
1 polymer ?
#
loop_
_entity_poly.entity_id
_entity_poly.type
_entity_poly.pdbx_seq_one_letter_code
_entity_poly.pdbx_strand_id
1 'polypeptide(L)'
;MTLLDKFKGLIDEISSKELNQDQKDLAIRILEKFEDKDLEYVFQFIAQRIKTGFRFDSAPESNSQTIALLEKDNNLSFVLDENKTKENILIIGENYDALKNLLLIERERERELARQLSTI
;
A
#
# COMPACT_ATOMS: atom_id res chain seq x y z
N MET A 1 26.36 24.63 13.64
CA MET A 1 25.77 23.45 12.97
C MET A 1 25.22 22.56 14.06
N THR A 2 23.90 22.38 14.10
CA THR A 2 23.25 21.59 15.17
C THR A 2 23.41 20.09 14.91
N LEU A 3 23.18 19.27 15.95
CA LEU A 3 23.22 17.81 15.80
C LEU A 3 22.17 17.34 14.78
N LEU A 4 21.00 17.97 14.78
CA LEU A 4 19.93 17.76 13.81
C LEU A 4 20.39 18.07 12.38
N ASP A 5 21.06 19.20 12.14
CA ASP A 5 21.56 19.57 10.79
C ASP A 5 22.55 18.54 10.26
N LYS A 6 23.39 17.98 11.14
CA LYS A 6 24.33 16.92 10.78
C LYS A 6 23.61 15.65 10.33
N PHE A 7 22.58 15.22 11.06
CA PHE A 7 21.82 14.01 10.69
C PHE A 7 20.98 14.20 9.43
N LYS A 8 20.42 15.40 9.20
CA LYS A 8 19.75 15.73 7.93
C LYS A 8 20.70 15.60 6.75
N GLY A 9 21.91 16.17 6.84
CA GLY A 9 22.92 16.03 5.79
C GLY A 9 23.32 14.58 5.52
N LEU A 10 23.46 13.76 6.57
CA LEU A 10 23.74 12.33 6.42
C LEU A 10 22.60 11.58 5.71
N ILE A 11 21.34 11.96 5.92
CA ILE A 11 20.20 11.36 5.19
C ILE A 11 20.21 11.77 3.72
N ASP A 12 20.52 13.03 3.43
CA ASP A 12 20.58 13.54 2.07
C ASP A 12 21.67 12.86 1.23
N GLU A 13 22.81 12.54 1.85
CA GLU A 13 23.92 11.80 1.24
C GLU A 13 23.61 10.33 0.91
N ILE A 14 22.56 9.75 1.51
CA ILE A 14 22.17 8.35 1.23
C ILE A 14 21.77 8.23 -0.24
N SER A 15 22.24 7.18 -0.91
CA SER A 15 21.95 6.97 -2.33
C SER A 15 20.45 6.91 -2.59
N SER A 16 19.99 7.49 -3.71
CA SER A 16 18.61 7.33 -4.19
C SER A 16 18.20 5.87 -4.45
N LYS A 17 19.19 4.97 -4.59
CA LYS A 17 18.98 3.52 -4.67
C LYS A 17 18.67 2.86 -3.31
N GLU A 18 18.97 3.53 -2.21
CA GLU A 18 18.73 3.06 -0.85
C GLU A 18 17.51 3.75 -0.23
N LEU A 19 17.40 5.07 -0.41
CA LEU A 19 16.23 5.86 -0.01
C LEU A 19 15.77 6.76 -1.16
N ASN A 20 14.50 6.65 -1.55
CA ASN A 20 13.90 7.62 -2.48
C ASN A 20 13.67 8.97 -1.77
N GLN A 21 13.33 10.01 -2.54
CA GLN A 21 13.18 11.36 -1.97
C GLN A 21 12.07 11.43 -0.90
N ASP A 22 10.93 10.78 -1.12
CA ASP A 22 9.83 10.77 -0.15
C ASP A 22 10.22 10.14 1.19
N GLN A 23 11.05 9.09 1.15
CA GLN A 23 11.57 8.43 2.33
C GLN A 23 12.61 9.28 3.05
N LYS A 24 13.45 10.03 2.31
CA LYS A 24 14.36 11.01 2.90
C LYS A 24 13.59 12.10 3.62
N ASP A 25 12.55 12.65 2.98
CA ASP A 25 11.70 13.67 3.56
C ASP A 25 10.92 13.16 4.78
N LEU A 26 10.51 11.88 4.78
CA LEU A 26 9.92 11.25 5.95
C LEU A 26 10.92 11.09 7.09
N ALA A 27 12.14 10.63 6.80
CA ALA A 27 13.19 10.46 7.80
C ALA A 27 13.59 11.80 8.45
N ILE A 28 13.69 12.86 7.66
CA ILE A 28 13.92 14.23 8.14
C ILE A 28 12.78 14.69 9.05
N ARG A 29 11.52 14.50 8.63
CA ARG A 29 10.34 14.84 9.45
C ARG A 29 10.27 14.06 10.76
N ILE A 30 10.74 12.81 10.78
CA ILE A 30 10.83 12.02 12.00
C ILE A 30 11.87 12.64 12.93
N LEU A 31 13.09 12.93 12.45
CA LEU A 31 14.14 13.55 13.26
C LEU A 31 13.70 14.88 13.88
N GLU A 32 12.97 15.72 13.15
CA GLU A 32 12.44 17.00 13.65
C GLU A 32 11.46 16.88 14.83
N LYS A 33 10.93 15.68 15.09
CA LYS A 33 10.00 15.44 16.20
C LYS A 33 10.68 15.07 17.52
N PHE A 34 11.97 14.78 17.51
CA PHE A 34 12.70 14.32 18.69
C PHE A 34 13.65 15.39 19.23
N GLU A 35 13.87 15.36 20.55
CA GLU A 35 14.84 16.19 21.23
C GLU A 35 16.27 15.72 20.93
N ASP A 36 17.26 16.62 21.07
CA ASP A 36 18.67 16.35 20.76
C ASP A 36 19.23 15.09 21.45
N LYS A 37 18.74 14.78 22.67
CA LYS A 37 19.16 13.60 23.44
C LYS A 37 18.80 12.27 22.77
N ASP A 38 17.72 12.24 21.99
CA ASP A 38 17.17 11.03 21.38
C ASP A 38 17.51 10.93 19.88
N LEU A 39 17.99 12.03 19.26
CA LEU A 39 18.30 12.09 17.83
C LEU A 39 19.26 11.00 17.37
N GLU A 40 20.28 10.68 18.17
CA GLU A 40 21.27 9.66 17.81
C GLU A 40 20.65 8.25 17.76
N TYR A 41 19.77 7.93 18.72
CA TYR A 41 19.03 6.66 18.72
C TYR A 41 18.06 6.57 17.54
N VAL A 42 17.35 7.65 17.25
CA VAL A 42 16.40 7.71 16.14
C VAL A 42 17.12 7.58 14.80
N PHE A 43 18.26 8.25 14.63
CA PHE A 43 19.07 8.12 13.43
C PHE A 43 19.59 6.70 13.25
N GLN A 44 20.10 6.05 14.30
CA GLN A 44 20.54 4.65 14.25
C GLN A 44 19.40 3.71 13.85
N PHE A 45 18.19 3.93 14.38
CA PHE A 45 17.00 3.16 14.00
C PHE A 45 16.65 3.30 12.52
N ILE A 46 16.65 4.54 12.00
CA ILE A 46 16.41 4.81 10.56
C ILE A 46 17.48 4.11 9.71
N ALA A 47 18.76 4.23 10.08
CA ALA A 47 19.86 3.60 9.36
C ALA A 47 19.79 2.05 9.40
N GLN A 48 19.34 1.46 10.52
CA GLN A 48 19.17 0.02 10.65
C GLN A 48 18.02 -0.52 9.78
N ARG A 49 16.94 0.24 9.61
CA ARG A 49 15.84 -0.10 8.68
C ARG A 49 16.33 -0.21 7.23
N ILE A 50 17.25 0.67 6.82
CA ILE A 50 17.88 0.63 5.49
C ILE A 50 18.68 -0.68 5.32
N LYS A 51 19.46 -1.06 6.32
CA LYS A 51 20.28 -2.29 6.31
C LYS A 51 19.46 -3.59 6.30
N THR A 52 18.27 -3.57 6.88
CA THR A 52 17.39 -4.76 6.95
C THR A 52 16.53 -4.95 5.70
N GLY A 53 16.66 -4.08 4.69
CA GLY A 53 15.91 -4.21 3.44
C GLY A 53 14.44 -3.87 3.58
N PHE A 54 14.03 -3.19 4.66
CA PHE A 54 12.69 -2.63 4.82
C PHE A 54 12.56 -1.38 3.95
N ARG A 55 12.62 -1.58 2.63
CA ARG A 55 12.46 -0.55 1.61
C ARG A 55 10.97 -0.44 1.32
N PHE A 56 10.41 0.75 1.44
CA PHE A 56 9.12 1.02 0.82
C PHE A 56 9.42 1.25 -0.67
N ASP A 57 9.46 0.19 -1.47
CA ASP A 57 9.45 0.38 -2.92
C ASP A 57 8.35 1.40 -3.22
N SER A 58 8.66 2.43 -4.03
CA SER A 58 7.62 3.34 -4.51
C SER A 58 6.52 2.45 -5.04
N ALA A 59 5.37 2.47 -4.38
CA ALA A 59 4.19 1.81 -4.89
C ALA A 59 4.06 2.30 -6.34
N PRO A 60 3.91 1.41 -7.34
CA PRO A 60 3.71 1.84 -8.71
C PRO A 60 2.61 2.90 -8.66
N GLU A 61 2.93 4.13 -9.12
CA GLU A 61 2.00 5.25 -9.01
C GLU A 61 0.67 4.75 -9.58
N SER A 62 -0.35 4.66 -8.73
CA SER A 62 -1.66 4.21 -9.17
C SER A 62 -2.11 5.23 -10.21
N ASN A 63 -2.15 4.83 -11.48
CA ASN A 63 -2.54 5.72 -12.57
C ASN A 63 -3.96 6.22 -12.28
N SER A 64 -4.06 7.42 -11.71
CA SER A 64 -5.30 7.98 -11.20
C SER A 64 -6.24 8.46 -12.31
N GLN A 65 -5.78 8.42 -13.56
CA GLN A 65 -6.54 8.81 -14.74
C GLN A 65 -7.31 7.64 -15.38
N THR A 66 -7.07 6.41 -14.93
CA THR A 66 -7.70 5.21 -15.49
C THR A 66 -8.68 4.60 -14.50
N ILE A 67 -9.86 4.21 -15.01
CA ILE A 67 -10.86 3.43 -14.27
C ILE A 67 -10.76 1.99 -14.75
N ALA A 68 -10.49 1.07 -13.84
CA ALA A 68 -10.54 -0.36 -14.12
C ALA A 68 -11.92 -0.92 -13.76
N LEU A 69 -12.51 -1.69 -14.66
CA LEU A 69 -13.79 -2.37 -14.46
C LEU A 69 -13.56 -3.87 -14.38
N LEU A 70 -14.24 -4.54 -13.44
CA LEU A 70 -14.25 -5.99 -13.34
C LEU A 70 -15.43 -6.54 -14.15
N GLU A 71 -15.14 -7.28 -15.22
CA GLU A 71 -16.16 -7.93 -16.05
C GLU A 71 -15.99 -9.45 -16.01
N LYS A 72 -17.11 -10.16 -15.95
CA LYS A 72 -17.12 -11.63 -15.98
C LYS A 72 -17.01 -12.12 -17.43
N ASP A 73 -15.95 -12.85 -17.73
CA ASP A 73 -15.82 -13.54 -19.02
C ASP A 73 -16.75 -14.77 -19.06
N ASN A 74 -17.83 -14.68 -19.82
CA ASN A 74 -18.80 -15.77 -19.95
C ASN A 74 -18.30 -16.93 -20.84
N ASN A 75 -17.33 -16.71 -21.72
CA ASN A 75 -16.79 -17.75 -22.60
C ASN A 75 -15.85 -18.68 -21.83
N LEU A 76 -15.08 -18.12 -20.89
CA LEU A 76 -14.15 -18.86 -20.01
C LEU A 76 -14.78 -19.25 -18.67
N SER A 77 -15.97 -18.76 -18.36
CA SER A 77 -16.74 -19.18 -17.19
C SER A 77 -17.45 -20.50 -17.45
N PHE A 78 -16.96 -21.58 -16.87
CA PHE A 78 -17.66 -22.87 -16.85
C PHE A 78 -18.26 -23.15 -15.47
N VAL A 79 -19.41 -23.82 -15.46
CA VAL A 79 -20.03 -24.36 -14.24
C VAL A 79 -19.80 -25.87 -14.28
N LEU A 80 -18.91 -26.39 -13.43
CA LEU A 80 -18.67 -27.84 -13.34
C LEU A 80 -19.82 -28.57 -12.64
N ASP A 81 -20.53 -27.89 -11.74
CA ASP A 81 -21.59 -28.46 -10.91
C ASP A 81 -22.55 -27.34 -10.48
N GLU A 82 -23.83 -27.43 -10.86
CA GLU A 82 -24.84 -26.40 -10.58
C GLU A 82 -25.14 -26.27 -9.08
N ASN A 83 -24.84 -27.32 -8.31
CA ASN A 83 -25.06 -27.36 -6.86
C ASN A 83 -23.83 -26.92 -6.05
N LYS A 84 -22.69 -26.62 -6.70
CA LYS A 84 -21.51 -26.12 -6.00
C LYS A 84 -21.38 -24.63 -6.14
N THR A 85 -21.17 -23.97 -5.00
CA THR A 85 -20.67 -22.60 -4.98
C THR A 85 -19.34 -22.54 -5.74
N LYS A 86 -19.15 -21.49 -6.55
CA LYS A 86 -17.89 -21.24 -7.26
C LYS A 86 -16.80 -20.93 -6.24
N GLU A 87 -16.13 -21.95 -5.73
CA GLU A 87 -15.11 -21.82 -4.67
C GLU A 87 -13.85 -21.10 -5.16
N ASN A 88 -13.53 -21.20 -6.45
CA ASN A 88 -12.32 -20.64 -7.02
C ASN A 88 -12.66 -19.68 -8.17
N ILE A 89 -12.08 -18.47 -8.13
CA ILE A 89 -12.23 -17.42 -9.14
C ILE A 89 -10.85 -17.03 -9.64
N LEU A 90 -10.65 -17.07 -10.96
CA LEU A 90 -9.48 -16.50 -11.61
C LEU A 90 -9.81 -15.07 -12.08
N ILE A 91 -9.00 -14.11 -11.68
CA ILE A 91 -9.08 -12.72 -12.14
C ILE A 91 -7.82 -12.42 -12.94
N ILE A 92 -7.99 -11.81 -14.12
CA ILE A 92 -6.90 -11.44 -15.02
C ILE A 92 -6.84 -9.92 -15.09
N GLY A 93 -5.70 -9.34 -14.69
CA GLY A 93 -5.47 -7.90 -14.69
C GLY A 93 -4.47 -7.48 -13.61
N GLU A 94 -4.33 -6.16 -13.42
CA GLU A 94 -3.50 -5.61 -12.34
C GLU A 94 -4.11 -5.92 -10.97
N ASN A 95 -3.28 -6.43 -10.05
CA ASN A 95 -3.75 -6.88 -8.74
C ASN A 95 -4.42 -5.77 -7.93
N TYR A 96 -3.86 -4.55 -7.98
CA TYR A 96 -4.39 -3.41 -7.22
C TYR A 96 -5.82 -3.04 -7.67
N ASP A 97 -6.03 -2.98 -8.98
CA ASP A 97 -7.32 -2.63 -9.58
C ASP A 97 -8.38 -3.71 -9.35
N ALA A 98 -7.98 -4.98 -9.47
CA ALA A 98 -8.83 -6.12 -9.16
C ALA A 98 -9.31 -6.09 -7.70
N LEU A 99 -8.39 -5.91 -6.75
CA LEU A 99 -8.72 -5.86 -5.32
C LEU A 99 -9.62 -4.68 -4.97
N LYS A 100 -9.40 -3.52 -5.58
CA LYS A 100 -10.24 -2.33 -5.37
C LYS A 100 -11.67 -2.54 -5.85
N ASN A 101 -11.85 -3.19 -7.01
CA ASN A 101 -13.17 -3.56 -7.52
C ASN A 101 -13.86 -4.60 -6.63
N LEU A 102 -13.14 -5.64 -6.21
CA LEU A 102 -13.69 -6.67 -5.31
C LEU A 102 -14.17 -6.08 -3.97
N LEU A 103 -13.41 -5.14 -3.40
CA LEU A 103 -13.81 -4.45 -2.18
C LEU A 103 -15.13 -3.67 -2.38
N LEU A 104 -15.32 -3.04 -3.53
CA LEU A 104 -16.57 -2.34 -3.84
C LEU A 104 -17.74 -3.31 -3.96
N ILE A 105 -17.55 -4.44 -4.63
CA ILE A 105 -18.58 -5.48 -4.81
C ILE A 105 -19.05 -6.02 -3.45
N GLU A 106 -18.13 -6.38 -2.56
CA GLU A 106 -18.49 -6.91 -1.23
C GLU A 106 -19.21 -5.85 -0.38
N ARG A 107 -18.79 -4.58 -0.45
CA ARG A 107 -19.49 -3.49 0.24
C ARG A 107 -20.93 -3.30 -0.24
N GLU A 108 -21.18 -3.41 -1.53
CA GLU A 108 -22.55 -3.34 -2.07
C GLU A 108 -23.37 -4.57 -1.67
N ARG A 109 -22.76 -5.77 -1.67
CA ARG A 109 -23.40 -7.00 -1.19
C ARG A 109 -23.85 -6.89 0.27
N GLU A 110 -22.98 -6.36 1.14
CA GLU A 110 -23.30 -6.11 2.54
C GLU A 110 -24.43 -5.08 2.70
N ARG A 111 -24.42 -4.00 1.89
CA ARG A 111 -25.49 -2.98 1.88
C ARG A 111 -26.83 -3.57 1.47
N GLU A 112 -26.86 -4.41 0.43
CA GLU A 112 -28.07 -5.09 -0.01
C GLU A 112 -28.61 -6.04 1.05
N LEU A 113 -27.73 -6.83 1.68
CA LEU A 113 -28.10 -7.71 2.79
C LEU A 113 -28.71 -6.92 3.95
N ALA A 114 -28.10 -5.79 4.34
CA ALA A 114 -28.60 -4.93 5.39
C ALA A 114 -29.97 -4.32 5.06
N ARG A 115 -30.19 -3.90 3.80
CA ARG A 115 -31.50 -3.41 3.34
C ARG A 115 -32.57 -4.49 3.39
N GLN A 116 -32.24 -5.72 2.98
CA GLN A 116 -33.18 -6.84 3.03
C GLN A 116 -33.58 -7.16 4.47
N LEU A 117 -32.63 -7.17 5.40
CA LEU A 117 -32.87 -7.38 6.83
C LEU A 117 -33.66 -6.24 7.49
N SER A 118 -33.55 -5.01 7.02
CA SER A 118 -34.32 -3.87 7.56
C SER A 118 -35.75 -3.77 7.04
N THR A 119 -36.12 -4.58 6.05
CA THR A 119 -37.46 -4.57 5.43
C THR A 119 -38.35 -5.71 5.95
N ILE A 120 -37.82 -6.57 6.83
CA ILE A 120 -38.51 -7.66 7.53
C ILE A 120 -38.78 -7.22 8.97
#